data_AF-A0A0P0WSL0-F1
#
_entry.id   AF-A0A0P0WSL0-F1
#
_cell.length_a   1.000
_cell.length_b   1.000
_cell.length_c   1.000
_cell.angle_alpha   90.00
_cell.angle_beta   90.00
_cell.angle_gamma   90.00
#
_symmetry.space_group_name_H-M   'P 1'
#
loop_
_entity.id
_entity.type
_entity.pdbx_description
1 polymer ?
#
loop_
_entity_poly.entity_id
_entity_poly.type
_entity_poly.pdbx_seq_one_letter_code
_entity_poly.pdbx_strand_id
1 'polypeptide(L)'
;LIEINKQLEELRQMVVQKCRKMTTYEKRKLGAGLCHLSPEELTKALEMVAQDNPSFEAKGDELELDMDAQSETTLWRLKFFVREALERQANVASGRTDENAKRKREICNALARTASKRVKQQPN
;
A
#
# COMPACT_ATOMS: atom_id res chain seq x y z
N LEU A 1 13.60 -16.00 29.22
CA LEU A 1 13.73 -15.39 27.88
C LEU A 1 14.08 -16.42 26.80
N ILE A 2 15.18 -17.18 26.93
CA ILE A 2 15.62 -18.15 25.92
C ILE A 2 14.56 -19.23 25.64
N GLU A 3 13.98 -19.81 26.70
CA GLU A 3 12.94 -20.85 26.56
C GLU A 3 11.67 -20.31 25.88
N ILE A 4 11.26 -19.09 26.23
CA ILE A 4 10.09 -18.43 25.62
C ILE A 4 10.33 -18.18 24.13
N ASN A 5 11.52 -17.70 23.75
CA ASN A 5 11.88 -17.48 22.35
C ASN A 5 11.90 -18.81 21.57
N LYS A 6 12.42 -19.88 22.18
CA LYS A 6 12.41 -21.22 21.56
C LYS A 6 11.00 -21.72 21.31
N GLN A 7 10.11 -21.64 22.30
CA GLN A 7 8.70 -22.01 22.14
C GLN A 7 7.99 -21.17 21.07
N LEU A 8 8.32 -19.87 20.99
CA LEU A 8 7.79 -18.98 19.97
C LEU A 8 8.23 -19.41 18.55
N GLU A 9 9.51 -19.76 18.37
CA GLU A 9 10.02 -20.25 17.09
C GLU A 9 9.41 -21.61 16.71
N GLU A 10 9.20 -22.52 17.66
CA GLU A 10 8.53 -23.80 17.41
C GLU A 10 7.07 -23.60 16.96
N LEU A 11 6.33 -22.72 17.62
CA LEU A 11 4.97 -22.34 17.21
C LEU A 11 4.96 -21.71 15.83
N ARG A 12 5.89 -20.78 15.56
CA ARG A 12 6.06 -20.15 14.25
C ARG A 12 6.31 -21.21 13.18
N GLN A 13 7.23 -22.14 13.43
CA GLN A 13 7.58 -23.22 12.50
C GLN A 13 6.39 -24.14 12.23
N MET A 14 5.61 -24.51 13.26
CA MET A 14 4.40 -25.32 13.11
C MET A 14 3.35 -24.62 12.23
N VAL A 15 3.18 -23.31 12.37
CA VAL A 15 2.25 -22.53 11.53
C VAL A 15 2.78 -22.44 10.10
N VAL A 16 4.09 -22.19 9.92
CA VAL A 16 4.74 -22.12 8.61
C VAL A 16 4.58 -23.43 7.83
N GLN A 17 4.73 -24.58 8.48
CA GLN A 17 4.51 -25.88 7.83
C GLN A 17 3.07 -26.09 7.35
N LYS A 18 2.09 -25.40 7.95
CA LYS A 18 0.69 -25.43 7.54
C LYS A 18 0.33 -24.33 6.52
N CYS A 19 1.27 -23.45 6.15
CA CYS A 19 1.02 -22.45 5.13
C CYS A 19 0.78 -23.13 3.77
N ARG A 20 -0.41 -22.92 3.21
CA ARG A 20 -0.75 -23.38 1.85
C ARG A 20 0.22 -22.75 0.85
N LYS A 21 0.68 -23.53 -0.14
CA LYS A 21 1.46 -22.99 -1.25
C LYS A 21 0.69 -21.97 -2.08
N MET A 22 1.31 -20.85 -2.41
CA MET A 22 0.74 -19.85 -3.30
C MET A 22 0.72 -20.37 -4.74
N THR A 23 -0.42 -20.25 -5.43
CA THR A 23 -0.53 -20.69 -6.83
C THR A 23 0.20 -19.74 -7.77
N THR A 24 0.56 -20.19 -8.98
CA THR A 24 1.19 -19.33 -10.00
C THR A 24 0.34 -18.10 -10.32
N TYR A 25 -0.99 -18.25 -10.36
CA TYR A 25 -1.90 -17.11 -10.57
C TYR A 25 -1.81 -16.09 -9.44
N GLU A 26 -1.75 -16.55 -8.19
CA GLU A 26 -1.60 -15.67 -7.04
C GLU A 26 -0.24 -14.96 -7.02
N LYS A 27 0.84 -15.67 -7.38
CA LYS A 27 2.19 -15.07 -7.52
C LYS A 27 2.20 -13.98 -8.60
N ARG A 28 1.58 -14.23 -9.77
CA ARG A 28 1.44 -13.22 -10.83
C ARG A 28 0.64 -12.01 -10.38
N LYS A 29 -0.48 -12.23 -9.68
CA LYS A 29 -1.30 -11.12 -9.16
C LYS A 29 -0.54 -10.30 -8.12
N LEU A 30 0.27 -10.96 -7.28
CA LEU A 30 1.14 -10.29 -6.33
C LEU A 30 2.19 -9.43 -7.04
N GLY A 31 2.88 -9.99 -8.04
CA GLY A 31 3.84 -9.26 -8.87
C GLY A 31 3.23 -8.03 -9.52
N ALA A 32 2.05 -8.18 -10.14
CA ALA A 32 1.32 -7.05 -10.70
C ALA A 32 0.97 -5.99 -9.64
N GLY A 33 0.61 -6.40 -8.41
CA GLY A 33 0.33 -5.48 -7.31
C GLY A 33 1.55 -4.67 -6.88
N LEU A 34 2.74 -5.29 -6.83
CA LEU A 34 3.99 -4.62 -6.49
C LEU A 34 4.32 -3.48 -7.48
N CYS A 35 4.06 -3.67 -8.78
CA CYS A 35 4.25 -2.63 -9.79
C CYS A 35 3.35 -1.40 -9.62
N HIS A 36 2.27 -1.49 -8.84
CA HIS A 36 1.34 -0.39 -8.59
C HIS A 36 1.55 0.28 -7.22
N LEU A 37 2.55 -0.14 -6.45
CA LEU A 37 2.89 0.51 -5.21
C LEU A 37 3.60 1.85 -5.44
N SER A 38 3.37 2.79 -4.53
CA SER A 38 4.21 3.97 -4.41
C SER A 38 5.65 3.57 -4.07
N PRO A 39 6.64 4.40 -4.41
CA PRO A 39 8.05 4.10 -4.11
C PRO A 39 8.29 3.78 -2.63
N GLU A 40 7.62 4.48 -1.72
CA GLU A 40 7.75 4.25 -0.28
C GLU A 40 7.23 2.88 0.16
N GLU A 41 6.06 2.47 -0.32
CA GLU A 41 5.49 1.17 0.02
C GLU A 41 6.23 0.02 -0.68
N LEU A 42 6.77 0.27 -1.88
CA LEU A 42 7.62 -0.69 -2.58
C LEU A 42 8.91 -0.96 -1.80
N THR A 43 9.58 0.06 -1.29
CA THR A 43 10.77 -0.11 -0.44
C THR A 43 10.46 -0.98 0.78
N LYS A 44 9.35 -0.70 1.48
CA LYS A 44 8.93 -1.53 2.63
C LYS A 44 8.65 -2.98 2.23
N ALA A 45 8.03 -3.19 1.06
CA ALA A 45 7.79 -4.53 0.53
C ALA A 45 9.09 -5.30 0.27
N LEU A 46 10.12 -4.62 -0.26
CA LEU A 46 11.45 -5.20 -0.51
C LEU A 46 12.22 -5.48 0.80
N GLU A 47 12.11 -4.61 1.79
CA GLU A 47 12.68 -4.84 3.13
C GLU A 47 12.06 -6.08 3.79
N MET A 48 10.75 -6.30 3.62
CA MET A 48 10.08 -7.51 4.13
C MET A 48 10.63 -8.79 3.49
N VAL A 49 11.02 -8.74 2.21
CA VAL A 49 11.68 -9.87 1.54
C VAL A 49 13.09 -10.07 2.10
N ALA A 50 13.87 -8.99 2.23
CA ALA A 50 15.24 -9.04 2.75
C ALA A 50 15.33 -9.59 4.19
N GLN A 51 14.29 -9.38 5.02
CA GLN A 51 14.23 -9.94 6.37
C GLN A 51 14.25 -11.47 6.41
N ASP A 52 13.56 -12.13 5.47
CA ASP A 52 13.47 -13.59 5.40
C ASP A 52 14.51 -14.17 4.41
N ASN A 53 15.14 -13.33 3.58
CA ASN A 53 16.12 -13.69 2.57
C ASN A 53 17.34 -12.75 2.63
N PRO A 54 18.36 -13.06 3.45
CA PRO A 54 19.52 -12.19 3.63
C PRO A 54 20.38 -12.01 2.37
N SER A 55 20.27 -12.91 1.39
CA SER A 55 20.95 -12.80 0.09
C SER A 55 20.26 -11.86 -0.88
N PHE A 56 19.06 -11.37 -0.55
CA PHE A 56 18.32 -10.43 -1.38
C PHE A 56 18.83 -8.99 -1.15
N GLU A 57 19.43 -8.39 -2.18
CA GLU A 57 19.89 -7.00 -2.12
C GLU A 57 18.74 -6.04 -2.46
N ALA A 58 18.14 -5.42 -1.44
CA ALA A 58 16.98 -4.52 -1.61
C ALA A 58 17.33 -3.09 -2.09
N LYS A 59 18.58 -2.80 -2.49
CA LYS A 59 19.09 -1.42 -2.72
C LYS A 59 19.54 -1.12 -4.16
N GLY A 60 19.27 -2.01 -5.11
CA GLY A 60 19.57 -1.80 -6.54
C GLY A 60 18.53 -0.93 -7.25
N ASP A 61 18.93 -0.27 -8.35
CA ASP A 61 18.04 0.49 -9.25
C ASP A 61 17.09 -0.43 -10.05
N GLU A 62 17.54 -1.65 -10.33
CA GLU A 62 16.74 -2.69 -10.98
C GLU A 62 16.80 -3.95 -10.12
N LEU A 63 15.65 -4.37 -9.59
CA LEU A 63 15.54 -5.49 -8.67
C LEU A 63 14.65 -6.57 -9.27
N GLU A 64 15.25 -7.71 -9.56
CA GLU A 64 14.52 -8.91 -9.96
C GLU A 64 14.13 -9.72 -8.72
N LEU A 65 12.83 -9.84 -8.46
CA LEU A 65 12.30 -10.68 -7.39
C LEU A 65 11.77 -11.99 -7.96
N ASP A 66 12.51 -13.08 -7.74
CA ASP A 66 12.03 -14.42 -8.05
C ASP A 66 11.00 -14.87 -6.99
N MET A 67 9.73 -14.92 -7.41
CA MET A 67 8.58 -15.36 -6.61
C MET A 67 8.59 -16.87 -6.30
N ASP A 68 9.30 -17.67 -7.08
CA ASP A 68 9.42 -19.11 -6.88
C ASP A 68 10.57 -19.46 -5.93
N ALA A 69 11.56 -18.57 -5.77
CA ALA A 69 12.64 -18.70 -4.79
C ALA A 69 12.27 -18.25 -3.36
N GLN A 70 11.17 -17.51 -3.16
CA GLN A 70 10.78 -17.03 -1.83
C GLN A 70 10.01 -18.07 -1.01
N SER A 71 10.15 -17.98 0.33
CA SER A 71 9.37 -18.80 1.25
C SER A 71 7.86 -18.49 1.15
N GLU A 72 7.02 -19.50 1.38
CA GLU A 72 5.56 -19.32 1.38
C GLU A 72 5.12 -18.25 2.38
N THR A 73 5.75 -18.21 3.55
CA THR A 73 5.46 -17.23 4.60
C THR A 73 5.72 -15.81 4.12
N THR A 74 6.84 -15.59 3.44
CA THR A 74 7.21 -14.30 2.84
C THR A 74 6.19 -13.89 1.77
N LEU A 75 5.84 -14.80 0.84
CA LEU A 75 4.85 -14.51 -0.21
C LEU A 75 3.48 -14.13 0.37
N TRP A 76 3.02 -14.83 1.40
CA TRP A 76 1.73 -14.53 2.03
C TRP A 76 1.75 -13.21 2.81
N ARG A 77 2.83 -12.93 3.55
CA ARG A 77 3.04 -11.64 4.22
C ARG A 77 3.05 -10.51 3.20
N LEU A 78 3.79 -10.68 2.10
CA LEU A 78 3.89 -9.70 1.02
C LEU A 78 2.53 -9.44 0.37
N LYS A 79 1.74 -10.49 0.09
CA LYS A 79 0.38 -10.35 -0.46
C LYS A 79 -0.54 -9.53 0.42
N PHE A 80 -0.51 -9.77 1.73
CA PHE A 80 -1.33 -9.02 2.66
C PHE A 80 -0.90 -7.54 2.70
N PHE A 81 0.40 -7.30 2.84
CA PHE A 81 0.97 -5.95 2.82
C PHE A 81 0.60 -5.18 1.55
N VAL A 82 0.82 -5.77 0.36
CA VAL A 82 0.52 -5.14 -0.94
C VAL A 82 -0.95 -4.78 -1.05
N ARG A 83 -1.86 -5.66 -0.61
CA ARG A 83 -3.31 -5.36 -0.63
C ARG A 83 -3.63 -4.15 0.22
N GLU A 84 -3.13 -4.09 1.45
CA GLU A 84 -3.40 -2.97 2.35
C GLU A 84 -2.74 -1.67 1.88
N ALA A 85 -1.53 -1.75 1.34
CA ALA A 85 -0.83 -0.61 0.78
C ALA A 85 -1.59 0.00 -0.40
N LEU A 86 -2.14 -0.83 -1.30
CA LEU A 86 -2.98 -0.36 -2.41
C LEU A 86 -4.29 0.26 -1.92
N GLU A 87 -4.92 -0.31 -0.90
CA GLU A 87 -6.14 0.25 -0.30
C GLU A 87 -5.87 1.61 0.35
N ARG A 88 -4.78 1.75 1.11
CA ARG A 88 -4.36 3.04 1.69
C ARG A 88 -4.14 4.10 0.60
N GLN A 89 -3.45 3.74 -0.48
CA GLN A 89 -3.19 4.66 -1.60
C GLN A 89 -4.48 5.11 -2.29
N ALA A 90 -5.44 4.19 -2.50
CA ALA A 90 -6.74 4.52 -3.09
C ALA A 90 -7.56 5.46 -2.20
N ASN A 91 -7.53 5.27 -0.89
CA ASN A 91 -8.24 6.12 0.07
C ASN A 91 -7.68 7.54 0.11
N VAL A 92 -6.36 7.70 0.02
CA VAL A 92 -5.72 9.02 -0.09
C VAL A 92 -6.15 9.74 -1.37
N ALA A 93 -6.23 9.03 -2.50
CA ALA A 93 -6.68 9.61 -3.76
C ALA A 93 -8.16 10.07 -3.72
N SER A 94 -9.03 9.26 -3.13
CA SER A 94 -10.46 9.60 -2.96
C SER A 94 -10.65 10.84 -2.08
N GLY A 95 -9.97 10.91 -0.92
CA GLY A 95 -10.07 12.06 -0.03
C GLY A 95 -9.62 13.38 -0.66
N ARG A 96 -8.58 13.36 -1.51
CA ARG A 96 -8.11 14.55 -2.24
C ARG A 96 -9.14 15.07 -3.26
N THR A 97 -9.90 14.16 -3.87
CA THR A 97 -10.93 14.51 -4.86
C THR A 97 -12.12 15.20 -4.19
N ASP A 98 -12.54 14.70 -3.03
CA ASP A 98 -13.66 15.27 -2.26
C ASP A 98 -13.32 16.66 -1.71
N GLU A 99 -12.12 16.85 -1.16
CA GLU A 99 -11.63 18.15 -0.70
C GLU A 99 -11.57 19.19 -1.84
N ASN A 100 -11.13 18.77 -3.04
CA ASN A 100 -11.10 19.66 -4.20
C ASN A 100 -12.52 20.04 -4.67
N ALA A 101 -13.45 19.10 -4.65
CA ALA A 101 -14.85 19.35 -5.00
C ALA A 101 -15.51 20.33 -4.00
N LYS A 102 -15.25 20.16 -2.70
CA LYS A 102 -15.71 21.06 -1.64
C LYS A 102 -15.19 22.49 -1.83
N ARG A 103 -13.87 22.66 -2.06
CA ARG A 103 -13.26 23.97 -2.32
C ARG A 103 -13.83 24.66 -3.55
N LYS A 104 -14.03 23.92 -4.66
CA LYS A 104 -14.68 24.47 -5.88
C LYS A 104 -16.09 24.97 -5.58
N ARG A 105 -16.86 24.24 -4.78
CA ARG A 105 -18.23 24.62 -4.39
C ARG A 105 -18.25 25.88 -3.53
N GLU A 106 -17.32 26.00 -2.59
CA GLU A 106 -17.18 27.18 -1.73
C GLU A 106 -16.81 28.44 -2.54
N ILE A 107 -15.89 28.33 -3.50
CA ILE A 107 -15.51 29.43 -4.39
C ILE A 107 -16.71 29.91 -5.22
N CYS A 108 -17.45 28.98 -5.85
CA CYS A 108 -18.66 29.33 -6.60
C CYS A 108 -19.71 30.02 -5.73
N ASN A 109 -19.91 29.56 -4.50
CA ASN A 109 -20.88 30.17 -3.57
C ASN A 109 -20.44 31.59 -3.17
N ALA A 110 -19.14 31.78 -2.89
CA ALA A 110 -18.60 33.10 -2.56
C ALA A 110 -18.76 34.10 -3.72
N LEU A 111 -18.51 33.67 -4.96
CA LEU A 111 -18.71 34.47 -6.17
C LEU A 111 -20.18 34.86 -6.37
N ALA A 112 -21.11 33.91 -6.20
CA ALA A 112 -22.55 34.18 -6.29
C ALA A 112 -23.00 35.20 -5.24
N ARG A 113 -22.50 35.09 -4.00
CA ARG A 113 -22.81 36.05 -2.92
C ARG A 113 -22.26 37.45 -3.20
N THR A 114 -21.09 37.57 -3.84
CA THR A 114 -20.51 38.87 -4.19
C THR A 114 -21.22 39.52 -5.38
N ALA A 115 -21.66 38.74 -6.36
CA ALA A 115 -22.48 39.23 -7.48
C ALA A 115 -23.82 39.81 -6.99
N SER A 116 -24.53 39.10 -6.10
CA SER A 116 -25.80 39.56 -5.53
C SER A 116 -25.70 40.84 -4.68
N LYS A 117 -24.51 41.14 -4.13
CA LYS A 117 -24.26 42.39 -3.39
C LYS A 117 -24.01 43.58 -4.32
N ARG A 118 -23.39 43.37 -5.49
CA ARG A 118 -23.15 44.44 -6.48
C ARG A 118 -24.42 44.90 -7.19
N VAL A 119 -25.37 43.99 -7.43
CA VAL A 119 -26.68 44.31 -8.04
C VAL A 119 -27.54 45.22 -7.15
N LYS A 120 -27.34 45.19 -5.82
CA LYS A 120 -28.07 46.06 -4.87
C LYS A 120 -27.45 47.43 -4.65
N GLN A 121 -26.30 47.75 -5.27
CA GLN A 121 -25.59 49.02 -5.08
C GLN A 121 -25.52 49.89 -6.34
N GLN A 122 -26.28 49.59 -7.40
CA GLN A 122 -26.43 50.55 -8.50
C GLN A 122 -27.35 51.71 -8.05
N PRO A 123 -26.83 52.95 -7.94
CA PRO A 123 -27.69 54.11 -7.75
C PRO A 123 -28.37 54.45 -9.09
N ASN A 124 -29.63 54.87 -9.02
CA ASN A 124 -30.31 55.57 -10.11
C ASN A 124 -29.60 56.89 -10.47
#